data_AF-A0A4X2KFP1-F1
#
_entry.id   AF-A0A4X2KFP1-F1
#
_cell.length_a   1.000
_cell.length_b   1.000
_cell.length_c   1.000
_cell.angle_alpha   90.00
_cell.angle_beta   90.00
_cell.angle_gamma   90.00
#
_symmetry.space_group_name_H-M   'P 1'
#
loop_
_entity.id
_entity.type
_entity.pdbx_description
1 polymer ?
#
loop_
_entity_poly.entity_id
_entity_poly.type
_entity_poly.pdbx_seq_one_letter_code
_entity_poly.pdbx_strand_id
1 'polypeptide(L)'
;MQSLLFLCAVQVTRHHTLACWALASLPRELYPALFQAAFMYGRTLVLQALVQTWPYPCLSFRQLLPKPKQLGWPERPRKESVQAVILALLAAPRSRESSSR
;
A
#
# COMPACT_ATOMS: atom_id res chain seq x y z
N MET A 1 8.26 -1.92 -19.23
CA MET A 1 7.46 -3.16 -19.28
C MET A 1 6.81 -3.35 -17.92
N GLN A 2 5.49 -3.50 -17.84
CA GLN A 2 4.80 -3.76 -16.57
C GLN A 2 4.93 -5.25 -16.24
N SER A 3 5.35 -5.59 -15.02
CA SER A 3 5.46 -6.99 -14.61
C SER A 3 4.07 -7.61 -14.42
N LEU A 4 3.94 -8.92 -14.62
CA LEU A 4 2.68 -9.64 -14.36
C LEU A 4 2.19 -9.42 -12.92
N LEU A 5 3.11 -9.40 -11.96
CA LEU A 5 2.80 -9.08 -10.57
C LEU A 5 2.15 -7.71 -10.41
N PHE A 6 2.63 -6.71 -11.13
CA PHE A 6 2.04 -5.39 -11.10
C PHE A 6 0.61 -5.41 -11.67
N LEU A 7 0.40 -6.05 -12.82
CA LEU A 7 -0.93 -6.16 -13.43
C LEU A 7 -1.92 -6.92 -12.52
N CYS A 8 -1.47 -8.02 -11.90
CA CYS A 8 -2.24 -8.72 -10.87
C CYS A 8 -2.60 -7.79 -9.71
N ALA A 9 -1.64 -7.02 -9.22
CA ALA A 9 -1.90 -6.06 -8.14
C ALA A 9 -2.92 -4.98 -8.53
N VAL A 10 -2.86 -4.46 -9.76
CA VAL A 10 -3.88 -3.54 -10.28
C VAL A 10 -5.25 -4.18 -10.25
N GLN A 11 -5.35 -5.42 -10.72
CA GLN A 11 -6.65 -6.11 -10.82
C GLN A 11 -7.21 -6.47 -9.45
N VAL A 12 -6.38 -6.92 -8.51
CA VAL A 12 -6.79 -7.20 -7.13
C VAL A 12 -7.28 -5.92 -6.45
N THR A 13 -6.50 -4.84 -6.53
CA THR A 13 -6.84 -3.56 -5.87
C THR A 13 -8.06 -2.85 -6.48
N ARG A 14 -8.53 -3.27 -7.65
CA ARG A 14 -9.79 -2.83 -8.25
C ARG A 14 -11.01 -3.31 -7.47
N HIS A 15 -10.94 -4.50 -6.87
CA HIS A 15 -12.03 -5.09 -6.08
C HIS A 15 -11.81 -4.82 -4.59
N HIS A 16 -12.16 -3.62 -4.13
CA HIS A 16 -11.85 -3.09 -2.80
C HIS A 16 -12.15 -4.06 -1.63
N THR A 17 -13.35 -4.66 -1.58
CA THR A 17 -13.75 -5.57 -0.50
C THR A 17 -12.96 -6.87 -0.55
N LEU A 18 -12.93 -7.55 -1.70
CA LEU A 18 -12.18 -8.79 -1.89
C LEU A 18 -10.68 -8.61 -1.63
N ALA A 19 -10.13 -7.46 -2.04
CA ALA A 19 -8.73 -7.11 -1.77
C ALA A 19 -8.48 -7.08 -0.26
N CYS A 20 -9.27 -6.33 0.51
CA CYS A 20 -9.10 -6.23 1.96
C CYS A 20 -9.20 -7.60 2.66
N TRP A 21 -10.13 -8.45 2.24
CA TRP A 21 -10.26 -9.81 2.76
C TRP A 21 -9.07 -10.70 2.40
N ALA A 22 -8.58 -10.61 1.16
CA ALA A 22 -7.46 -11.40 0.70
C ALA A 22 -6.12 -10.98 1.31
N LEU A 23 -5.97 -9.74 1.78
CA LEU A 23 -4.71 -9.27 2.38
C LEU A 23 -4.20 -10.21 3.48
N ALA A 24 -5.09 -10.74 4.32
CA ALA A 24 -4.71 -11.66 5.40
C ALA A 24 -4.13 -13.01 4.93
N SER A 25 -4.45 -13.45 3.72
CA SER A 25 -3.99 -14.72 3.15
C SER A 25 -2.87 -14.58 2.12
N LEU A 26 -2.50 -13.35 1.77
CA LEU A 26 -1.51 -13.08 0.73
C LEU A 26 -0.06 -13.15 1.28
N PRO A 27 0.89 -13.67 0.49
CA PRO A 27 2.29 -13.63 0.84
C PRO A 27 2.81 -12.19 0.93
N ARG A 28 3.67 -11.93 1.92
CA ARG A 28 4.25 -10.61 2.23
C ARG A 28 5.02 -9.97 1.07
N GLU A 29 5.51 -10.77 0.13
CA GLU A 29 6.25 -10.33 -1.06
C GLU A 29 5.36 -9.56 -2.05
N LEU A 30 4.03 -9.75 -1.98
CA LEU A 30 3.07 -9.07 -2.85
C LEU A 30 2.63 -7.70 -2.33
N TYR A 31 2.81 -7.44 -1.03
CA TYR A 31 2.42 -6.18 -0.38
C TYR A 31 3.01 -4.93 -1.05
N PRO A 32 4.30 -4.90 -1.44
CA PRO A 32 4.87 -3.77 -2.18
C PRO A 32 4.16 -3.46 -3.50
N ALA A 33 3.85 -4.49 -4.29
CA ALA A 33 3.19 -4.33 -5.58
C ALA A 33 1.72 -3.89 -5.40
N LEU A 34 1.03 -4.43 -4.40
CA LEU A 34 -0.33 -4.04 -4.04
C LEU A 34 -0.40 -2.59 -3.56
N PHE A 35 0.56 -2.16 -2.74
CA PHE A 35 0.67 -0.78 -2.30
C PHE A 35 0.89 0.16 -3.48
N GLN A 36 1.84 -0.15 -4.37
CA GLN A 36 2.10 0.63 -5.58
C GLN A 36 0.84 0.82 -6.42
N ALA A 37 0.13 -0.27 -6.71
CA ALA A 37 -1.08 -0.24 -7.50
C ALA A 37 -2.19 0.56 -6.80
N ALA A 38 -2.49 0.24 -5.54
CA ALA A 38 -3.51 0.94 -4.77
C ALA A 38 -3.22 2.44 -4.64
N PHE A 39 -1.94 2.80 -4.45
CA PHE A 39 -1.49 4.19 -4.35
C PHE A 39 -1.66 4.94 -5.67
N MET A 40 -1.19 4.35 -6.76
CA MET A 40 -1.25 4.94 -8.10
C MET A 40 -2.70 5.14 -8.57
N TYR A 41 -3.58 4.18 -8.30
CA TYR A 41 -4.99 4.23 -8.73
C TYR A 41 -5.95 4.89 -7.72
N GLY A 42 -5.46 5.42 -6.60
CA GLY A 42 -6.33 6.11 -5.63
C GLY A 42 -7.25 5.18 -4.83
N ARG A 43 -6.84 3.93 -4.58
CA ARG A 43 -7.64 2.93 -3.88
C ARG A 43 -7.50 3.09 -2.36
N THR A 44 -8.06 4.17 -1.81
CA THR A 44 -7.90 4.61 -0.41
C THR A 44 -8.24 3.54 0.63
N LEU A 45 -9.36 2.83 0.49
CA LEU A 45 -9.74 1.76 1.43
C LEU A 45 -8.73 0.61 1.45
N VAL A 46 -8.23 0.20 0.29
CA VAL A 46 -7.24 -0.87 0.16
C VAL A 46 -5.89 -0.41 0.70
N LEU A 47 -5.51 0.85 0.47
CA LEU A 47 -4.32 1.47 1.06
C LEU A 47 -4.38 1.45 2.58
N GLN A 48 -5.52 1.81 3.17
CA GLN A 48 -5.67 1.78 4.62
C GLN A 48 -5.49 0.37 5.16
N ALA A 49 -6.19 -0.61 4.58
CA ALA A 49 -6.06 -2.01 4.99
C ALA A 49 -4.62 -2.56 4.80
N LEU A 50 -3.96 -2.19 3.71
CA LEU A 50 -2.55 -2.55 3.45
C LEU A 50 -1.61 -1.99 4.51
N VAL A 51 -1.78 -0.72 4.89
CA VAL A 51 -0.96 -0.07 5.91
C VAL A 51 -1.20 -0.70 7.28
N GLN A 52 -2.45 -1.05 7.62
CA GLN A 52 -2.78 -1.72 8.87
C GLN A 52 -2.20 -3.13 8.97
N THR A 53 -2.18 -3.86 7.86
CA THR A 53 -1.69 -5.25 7.80
C THR A 53 -0.25 -5.33 7.27
N TRP A 54 0.48 -4.22 7.29
CA TRP A 54 1.78 -4.12 6.64
C TRP A 54 2.79 -5.07 7.31
N PRO A 55 3.38 -6.03 6.59
CA PRO A 55 4.18 -7.09 7.19
C PRO A 55 5.63 -6.67 7.50
N TYR A 56 6.02 -5.44 7.13
CA TYR A 56 7.38 -4.93 7.33
C TYR A 56 7.41 -3.87 8.45
N PRO A 57 8.53 -3.74 9.18
CA PRO A 57 8.65 -2.78 10.28
C PRO A 57 8.58 -1.32 9.83
N CYS A 58 8.86 -1.04 8.56
CA CYS A 58 8.86 0.31 8.01
C CYS A 58 8.17 0.34 6.65
N LEU A 59 7.34 1.35 6.43
CA LEU A 59 6.72 1.64 5.15
C LEU A 59 7.53 2.76 4.46
N SER A 60 8.47 2.36 3.60
CA SER A 60 9.34 3.30 2.89
C SER A 60 8.76 3.68 1.54
N PHE A 61 8.20 4.88 1.44
CA PHE A 61 7.72 5.44 0.17
C PHE A 61 8.81 5.48 -0.90
N ARG A 62 10.06 5.73 -0.51
CA ARG A 62 11.18 5.79 -1.45
C ARG A 62 11.49 4.43 -2.10
N GLN A 63 11.27 3.33 -1.37
CA GLN A 63 11.46 1.98 -1.88
C GLN A 63 10.22 1.47 -2.63
N LEU A 64 9.04 1.86 -2.14
CA LEU A 64 7.77 1.43 -2.70
C LEU A 64 7.39 2.19 -3.95
N LEU A 65 7.74 3.46 -4.09
CA LEU A 65 7.29 4.26 -5.23
C LEU A 65 8.40 4.34 -6.28
N PRO A 66 8.22 3.72 -7.47
CA PRO A 66 9.22 3.79 -8.51
C PRO A 66 9.40 5.22 -9.01
N LYS A 67 10.57 5.52 -9.58
CA LYS A 67 10.80 6.83 -10.18
C LYS A 67 9.75 7.07 -11.29
N PRO A 68 9.18 8.28 -11.40
CA PRO A 68 8.07 8.57 -12.31
C PRO A 68 8.34 8.15 -13.77
N LYS A 69 9.61 8.19 -14.20
CA LYS A 69 10.06 7.79 -15.54
C LYS A 69 9.99 6.28 -15.84
N GLN A 70 9.93 5.40 -14.84
CA GLN A 70 10.06 3.94 -15.06
C GLN A 70 8.73 3.21 -15.24
N LEU A 71 7.62 3.73 -14.69
CA LEU A 71 6.35 2.98 -14.63
C LEU A 71 5.15 3.74 -15.20
N GLY A 72 5.37 4.83 -15.95
CA GLY A 72 4.28 5.70 -16.41
C GLY A 72 3.51 6.32 -15.24
N TRP A 73 4.21 6.58 -14.14
CA TRP A 73 3.64 7.09 -12.91
C TRP A 73 3.26 8.57 -13.10
N PRO A 74 2.08 9.02 -12.62
CA PRO A 74 1.74 10.43 -12.66
C PRO A 74 2.79 11.22 -11.87
N GLU A 75 3.27 12.35 -12.40
CA GLU A 75 4.28 13.19 -11.72
C GLU A 75 3.85 13.59 -10.31
N ARG A 76 2.53 13.68 -10.09
CA ARG A 76 1.93 13.99 -8.79
C ARG A 76 0.99 12.87 -8.37
N PRO A 77 1.23 12.22 -7.21
CA PRO A 77 0.27 11.27 -6.66
C PRO A 77 -1.01 11.99 -6.22
N ARG A 78 -2.13 11.26 -6.21
CA ARG A 78 -3.41 11.81 -5.78
C ARG A 78 -3.35 12.18 -4.30
N LYS A 79 -3.88 13.36 -3.95
CA LYS A 79 -3.91 13.86 -2.55
C LYS A 79 -4.61 12.86 -1.61
N GLU A 80 -5.68 12.22 -2.09
CA GLU A 80 -6.44 11.22 -1.33
C GLU A 80 -5.62 9.98 -0.98
N SER A 81 -4.74 9.51 -1.88
CA SER A 81 -3.86 8.37 -1.59
C SER A 81 -2.90 8.68 -0.45
N VAL A 82 -2.30 9.87 -0.47
CA VAL A 82 -1.38 10.33 0.59
C VAL A 82 -2.12 10.47 1.91
N GLN A 83 -3.29 11.12 1.88
CA GLN A 83 -4.13 11.28 3.07
C GLN A 83 -4.57 9.94 3.64
N ALA A 84 -4.98 8.98 2.79
CA ALA A 84 -5.38 7.65 3.23
C ALA A 84 -4.24 6.91 3.94
N VAL A 85 -2.99 7.03 3.45
CA VAL A 85 -1.84 6.42 4.12
C VAL A 85 -1.53 7.11 5.44
N ILE A 86 -1.57 8.45 5.50
CA ILE A 86 -1.35 9.19 6.76
C ILE A 86 -2.41 8.81 7.80
N LEU A 87 -3.69 8.80 7.41
CA LEU A 87 -4.78 8.40 8.28
C LEU A 87 -4.62 6.96 8.76
N ALA A 88 -4.21 6.04 7.88
CA ALA A 88 -3.96 4.67 8.26
C ALA A 88 -2.80 4.54 9.25
N LEU A 89 -1.70 5.25 9.03
CA LEU A 89 -0.56 5.25 9.95
C LEU A 89 -0.94 5.83 11.33
N LEU A 90 -1.83 6.83 11.37
CA LEU A 90 -2.33 7.40 12.62
C LEU A 90 -3.33 6.49 13.33
N ALA A 91 -4.17 5.77 12.57
CA ALA A 91 -5.14 4.82 13.11
C ALA A 91 -4.52 3.48 13.49
N ALA A 92 -3.33 3.16 12.97
CA ALA A 92 -2.61 1.96 13.37
C ALA A 92 -2.22 2.09 14.85
N PRO A 93 -2.55 1.10 15.70
CA PRO A 93 -2.14 1.13 17.09
C PRO A 93 -0.61 1.18 17.11
N ARG A 94 -0.06 2.25 17.66
CA ARG A 94 1.39 2.44 17.81
C ARG A 94 1.88 1.47 18.87
N SER A 95 1.98 0.18 18.52
CA SER A 95 2.56 -0.85 19.37
C SER A 95 4.07 -0.64 19.43
N ARG A 96 4.48 0.29 20.30
CA ARG A 96 5.77 0.40 21.02
C ARG A 96 5.88 1.82 21.60
N GLU A 97 5.24 2.04 22.74
CA GLU A 97 5.93 2.73 23.82
C GLU A 97 5.90 1.79 25.02
N SER A 98 7.09 1.43 25.45
CA SER A 98 7.44 0.33 26.34
C SER A 98 6.89 0.51 27.76
N SER A 99 6.22 -0.55 28.24
CA SER A 99 6.47 -1.04 29.59
C SER A 99 7.99 -1.19 29.77
N SER A 100 8.56 -0.39 30.67
CA SER A 100 9.78 -0.61 31.47
C SER A 100 10.64 0.65 31.58
N ARG A 101 10.38 1.47 32.61
CA ARG A 101 11.37 1.95 33.58
C ARG A 101 10.66 2.48 34.81
#